data_AF-S6VCJ5-F1
#
_entry.id   AF-S6VCJ5-F1
#
_cell.length_a   1.000
_cell.length_b   1.000
_cell.length_c   1.000
_cell.angle_alpha   90.00
_cell.angle_beta   90.00
_cell.angle_gamma   90.00
#
_symmetry.space_group_name_H-M   'P 1'
#
loop_
_entity.id
_entity.type
_entity.pdbx_description
1 polymer ?
#
loop_
_entity_poly.entity_id
_entity_poly.type
_entity_poly.pdbx_seq_one_letter_code
_entity_poly.pdbx_strand_id
1 'polypeptide(L)'
;QVFSADASFDWGTLLQAGASMSLFAERRLLELRLPSGKPGDKGAAALMEYCARPAEDTLLLISLPKLDGSAQKTKWGKALVDGAHTQFVQIWPVDIGQLPQWIRQRLSQAGLAATQDAVELIAARVEGNLLAAAQEIEKLKLMAEEGQITVETVQAAVADSARFDVFGLTDAVLNGEAAHALRMLEGLRGEGVETP
;
A
#
# COMPACT_ATOMS: atom_id res chain seq x y z
N GLN A 1 15.66 9.62 -8.09
CA GLN A 1 16.64 8.49 -8.08
C GLN A 1 16.30 7.59 -6.91
N VAL A 2 16.38 6.27 -7.07
CA VAL A 2 16.01 5.31 -6.01
C VAL A 2 17.24 4.52 -5.58
N PHE A 3 17.45 4.42 -4.27
CA PHE A 3 18.51 3.67 -3.62
C PHE A 3 17.88 2.60 -2.71
N SER A 4 18.43 1.39 -2.72
CA SER A 4 18.08 0.33 -1.77
C SER A 4 19.29 0.04 -0.90
N ALA A 5 19.20 0.39 0.39
CA ALA A 5 20.26 0.20 1.36
C ALA A 5 20.29 -1.24 1.87
N ASP A 6 20.82 -2.15 1.05
CA ASP A 6 21.19 -3.49 1.47
C ASP A 6 22.51 -3.49 2.27
N ALA A 7 22.95 -4.68 2.71
CA ALA A 7 24.15 -4.83 3.54
C ALA A 7 25.43 -4.29 2.88
N SER A 8 25.47 -4.20 1.55
CA SER A 8 26.63 -3.77 0.77
C SER A 8 26.50 -2.33 0.24
N PHE A 9 25.43 -1.62 0.61
CA PHE A 9 25.17 -0.28 0.10
C PHE A 9 26.27 0.73 0.45
N ASP A 10 26.78 1.41 -0.58
CA ASP A 10 27.75 2.47 -0.42
C ASP A 10 27.04 3.80 -0.12
N TRP A 11 27.07 4.18 1.16
CA TRP A 11 26.51 5.43 1.67
C TRP A 11 27.16 6.70 1.11
N GLY A 12 28.37 6.59 0.54
CA GLY A 12 29.00 7.70 -0.19
C GLY A 12 28.17 8.12 -1.40
N THR A 13 27.48 7.18 -2.06
CA THR A 13 26.63 7.48 -3.22
C THR A 13 25.43 8.34 -2.87
N LEU A 14 24.84 8.15 -1.68
CA LEU A 14 23.74 8.98 -1.17
C LEU A 14 24.20 10.42 -0.94
N LEU A 15 25.35 10.59 -0.28
CA LEU A 15 25.91 11.91 0.00
C LEU A 15 26.30 12.64 -1.28
N GLN A 16 26.92 11.95 -2.24
CA GLN A 16 27.24 12.50 -3.55
C GLN A 16 25.98 12.90 -4.32
N ALA A 17 24.94 12.08 -4.29
CA ALA A 17 23.66 12.41 -4.92
C ALA A 17 23.01 13.64 -4.28
N GLY A 18 23.07 13.76 -2.95
CA GLY A 18 22.56 14.92 -2.20
C GLY A 18 23.35 16.21 -2.42
N ALA A 19 24.67 16.11 -2.62
CA ALA A 19 25.55 17.25 -2.89
C ALA A 19 25.55 17.69 -4.37
N SER A 20 25.00 16.87 -5.26
CA SER A 20 24.95 17.21 -6.69
C SER A 20 23.89 18.29 -6.95
N MET A 21 24.30 19.48 -7.38
CA MET A 21 23.35 20.51 -7.82
C MET A 21 22.69 20.12 -9.13
N SER A 22 21.38 20.29 -9.21
CA SER A 22 20.63 20.15 -10.45
C SER A 22 20.92 21.34 -11.37
N LEU A 23 21.44 21.09 -12.58
CA LEU A 23 21.63 22.17 -13.57
C LEU A 23 20.36 22.45 -14.39
N PHE A 24 19.36 21.57 -14.34
CA PHE A 24 18.18 21.61 -15.23
C PHE A 24 16.84 21.44 -14.51
N ALA A 25 16.79 20.83 -13.33
CA ALA A 25 15.56 20.58 -12.61
C ALA A 25 15.47 21.43 -11.33
N GLU A 26 14.39 22.17 -11.16
CA GLU A 26 14.16 23.05 -10.00
C GLU A 26 13.96 22.28 -8.69
N ARG A 27 13.50 21.02 -8.76
CA ARG A 27 13.28 20.14 -7.60
C ARG A 27 13.64 18.70 -7.94
N ARG A 28 14.30 18.00 -7.01
CA ARG A 28 14.72 16.60 -7.14
C ARG A 28 14.15 15.75 -6.02
N LEU A 29 13.90 14.47 -6.34
CA LEU A 29 13.52 13.45 -5.37
C LEU A 29 14.58 12.34 -5.33
N LEU A 30 15.15 12.13 -4.14
CA LEU A 30 15.96 10.97 -3.80
C LEU A 30 15.10 10.06 -2.93
N GLU A 31 15.01 8.78 -3.28
CA GLU A 31 14.31 7.78 -2.48
C GLU A 31 15.35 6.80 -1.92
N LEU A 32 15.33 6.58 -0.62
CA LEU A 32 16.18 5.64 0.08
C LEU A 32 15.31 4.61 0.80
N ARG A 33 15.39 3.35 0.38
CA ARG A 33 14.73 2.23 1.03
C ARG A 33 15.70 1.56 2.00
N LEU A 34 15.31 1.36 3.26
CA LEU A 34 16.04 0.59 4.26
C LEU A 34 15.24 -0.65 4.66
N PRO A 35 15.36 -1.78 3.93
CA PRO A 35 14.61 -2.99 4.23
C PRO A 35 14.82 -3.52 5.65
N SER A 36 16.04 -3.39 6.20
CA SER A 36 16.37 -3.83 7.56
C SER A 36 15.86 -2.89 8.66
N GLY A 37 15.42 -1.68 8.30
CA GLY A 37 15.08 -0.61 9.24
C GLY A 37 16.26 -0.02 10.02
N LYS A 38 17.47 -0.58 9.87
CA LYS A 38 18.67 -0.13 10.60
C LYS A 38 19.82 0.14 9.62
N PRO A 39 20.32 1.38 9.54
CA PRO A 39 21.35 1.78 8.57
C PRO A 39 22.77 1.33 8.93
N GLY A 40 22.97 0.72 10.11
CA GLY A 40 24.31 0.44 10.66
C GLY A 40 25.10 1.72 10.97
N ASP A 41 26.36 1.58 11.39
CA ASP A 41 27.16 2.74 11.83
C ASP A 41 27.48 3.71 10.68
N LYS A 42 27.88 3.17 9.52
CA LYS A 42 28.19 3.98 8.33
C LYS A 42 26.97 4.74 7.83
N GLY A 43 25.82 4.07 7.76
CA GLY A 43 24.59 4.72 7.31
C GLY A 43 24.01 5.67 8.33
N ALA A 44 24.11 5.38 9.62
CA ALA A 44 23.72 6.32 10.67
C ALA A 44 24.51 7.63 10.55
N ALA A 45 25.83 7.55 10.31
CA ALA A 45 26.67 8.73 10.08
C ALA A 45 26.23 9.50 8.82
N ALA A 46 26.03 8.81 7.69
CA ALA A 46 25.62 9.44 6.44
C ALA A 46 24.23 10.12 6.53
N LEU A 47 23.27 9.49 7.22
CA LEU A 47 21.94 10.09 7.43
C LEU A 47 22.02 11.33 8.31
N MET A 48 22.79 11.29 9.40
CA MET A 48 23.00 12.46 10.25
C MET A 48 23.69 13.59 9.49
N GLU A 49 24.68 13.28 8.65
CA GLU A 49 25.37 14.27 7.81
C GLU A 49 24.40 14.91 6.81
N TYR A 50 23.59 14.10 6.12
CA TYR A 50 22.58 14.59 5.19
C TYR A 50 21.56 15.51 5.89
N CYS A 51 21.03 15.08 7.04
CA CYS A 51 20.04 15.86 7.80
C CYS A 51 20.62 17.17 8.36
N ALA A 52 21.92 17.25 8.59
CA ALA A 52 22.57 18.48 9.07
C ALA A 52 22.68 19.55 7.97
N ARG A 53 22.71 19.14 6.69
CA ARG A 53 22.86 20.05 5.53
C ARG A 53 22.01 19.55 4.35
N PRO A 54 20.68 19.55 4.46
CA PRO A 54 19.82 19.15 3.36
C PRO A 54 19.93 20.16 2.22
N ALA A 55 19.95 19.68 0.98
CA ALA A 55 19.88 20.56 -0.18
C ALA A 55 18.46 21.14 -0.35
N GLU A 56 18.36 22.45 -0.58
CA GLU A 56 17.07 23.16 -0.68
C GLU A 56 16.19 22.70 -1.84
N ASP A 57 16.82 22.21 -2.91
CA ASP A 57 16.16 21.73 -4.13
C ASP A 57 15.87 20.22 -4.12
N THR A 58 16.26 19.49 -3.05
CA THR A 58 16.24 18.03 -3.06
C THR A 58 15.48 17.46 -1.86
N LEU A 59 14.37 16.78 -2.14
CA LEU A 59 13.62 16.00 -1.16
C LEU A 59 14.24 14.60 -1.04
N LEU A 60 14.61 14.19 0.18
CA LEU A 60 14.98 12.82 0.50
C LEU A 60 13.79 12.09 1.15
N LEU A 61 13.22 11.13 0.43
CA LEU A 61 12.21 10.21 0.94
C LEU A 61 12.89 8.96 1.48
N ILE A 62 12.74 8.70 2.78
CA ILE A 62 13.27 7.50 3.42
C ILE A 62 12.12 6.55 3.75
N SER A 63 12.16 5.33 3.21
CA SER A 63 11.21 4.27 3.52
C SER A 63 11.88 3.18 4.34
N LEU A 64 11.30 2.85 5.49
CA LEU A 64 11.78 1.79 6.37
C LEU A 64 10.60 1.10 7.07
N PRO A 65 10.79 -0.14 7.56
CA PRO A 65 9.87 -0.75 8.52
C PRO A 65 9.67 0.12 9.77
N LYS A 66 8.69 -0.26 10.60
CA LYS A 66 8.43 0.44 11.86
C LYS A 66 9.71 0.65 12.66
N LEU A 67 10.04 1.92 12.90
CA LEU A 67 11.18 2.30 13.71
C LEU A 67 10.88 1.99 15.18
N ASP A 68 11.56 1.00 15.74
CA ASP A 68 11.37 0.60 17.13
C ASP A 68 11.80 1.71 18.13
N GLY A 69 11.31 1.64 19.36
CA GLY A 69 11.59 2.67 20.37
C GLY A 69 13.06 2.77 20.79
N SER A 70 13.88 1.74 20.54
CA SER A 70 15.33 1.80 20.79
C SER A 70 16.04 2.56 19.67
N ALA A 71 15.64 2.32 18.42
CA ALA A 71 16.16 2.99 17.24
C ALA A 71 15.78 4.48 17.24
N GLN A 72 14.55 4.84 17.65
CA GLN A 72 14.13 6.23 17.82
C GLN A 72 14.98 7.01 18.84
N LYS A 73 15.52 6.34 19.86
CA LYS A 73 16.37 6.98 20.89
C LYS A 73 17.80 7.22 20.45
N THR A 74 18.26 6.56 19.37
CA THR A 74 19.59 6.77 18.81
C THR A 74 19.73 8.17 18.20
N LYS A 75 20.97 8.65 18.02
CA LYS A 75 21.22 9.97 17.42
C LYS A 75 20.65 10.08 16.00
N TRP A 76 20.83 9.05 15.17
CA TRP A 76 20.31 9.04 13.80
C TRP A 76 18.78 8.95 13.78
N GLY A 77 18.18 8.17 14.68
CA GLY A 77 16.72 8.09 14.81
C GLY A 77 16.11 9.44 15.18
N LYS A 78 16.67 10.13 16.19
CA LYS A 78 16.25 11.49 16.55
C LYS A 78 16.45 12.50 15.42
N ALA A 79 17.53 12.38 14.64
CA ALA A 79 17.74 13.25 13.48
C ALA A 79 16.64 13.10 12.42
N LEU A 80 16.04 11.92 12.27
CA LEU A 80 14.94 11.66 11.34
C LEU A 80 13.56 12.00 11.91
N VAL A 81 13.36 11.82 13.22
CA VAL A 81 12.04 12.01 13.86
C VAL A 81 11.85 13.46 14.32
N ASP A 82 12.87 14.05 14.94
CA ASP A 82 12.81 15.37 15.60
C ASP A 82 13.60 16.45 14.85
N GLY A 83 14.16 16.12 13.67
CA GLY A 83 15.00 17.05 12.90
C GLY A 83 14.21 18.25 12.36
N ALA A 84 14.81 19.44 12.41
CA ALA A 84 14.16 20.69 11.98
C ALA A 84 13.76 20.71 10.48
N HIS A 85 14.43 19.91 9.65
CA HIS A 85 14.19 19.79 8.22
C HIS A 85 13.58 18.45 7.83
N THR A 86 13.09 17.68 8.80
CA THR A 86 12.56 16.33 8.59
C THR A 86 11.09 16.26 8.98
N GLN A 87 10.32 15.49 8.23
CA GLN A 87 8.97 15.11 8.62
C GLN A 87 8.89 13.60 8.71
N PHE A 88 8.56 13.11 9.90
CA PHE A 88 8.35 11.69 10.13
C PHE A 88 6.86 11.34 10.05
N VAL A 89 6.53 10.31 9.27
CA VAL A 89 5.15 9.84 9.08
C VAL A 89 5.11 8.36 9.41
N GLN A 90 4.34 8.02 10.45
CA GLN A 90 4.10 6.63 10.83
C GLN A 90 2.86 6.11 10.11
N ILE A 91 3.03 5.00 9.39
CA ILE A 91 1.94 4.28 8.73
C ILE A 91 1.61 3.07 9.60
N TRP A 92 0.48 3.13 10.29
CA TRP A 92 -0.01 2.03 11.12
C TRP A 92 -0.80 1.04 10.27
N PRO A 93 -0.69 -0.28 10.53
CA PRO A 93 -1.58 -1.25 9.93
C PRO A 93 -3.03 -0.95 10.34
N VAL A 94 -3.97 -1.25 9.45
CA VAL A 94 -5.40 -1.15 9.72
C VAL A 94 -5.85 -2.53 10.18
N ASP A 95 -6.27 -2.63 11.44
CA ASP A 95 -6.78 -3.89 11.97
C ASP A 95 -8.18 -4.19 11.42
N ILE A 96 -8.60 -5.47 11.48
CA ILE A 96 -9.90 -5.93 10.94
C ILE A 96 -11.07 -5.10 11.50
N GLY A 97 -11.04 -4.74 12.79
CA GLY A 97 -12.09 -3.92 13.41
C GLY A 97 -12.14 -2.47 12.90
N GLN A 98 -11.04 -1.96 12.35
CA GLN A 98 -10.96 -0.60 11.77
C GLN A 98 -11.28 -0.58 10.27
N LEU A 99 -11.27 -1.75 9.63
CA LEU A 99 -11.42 -1.89 8.19
C LEU A 99 -12.72 -1.28 7.63
N PRO A 100 -13.91 -1.47 8.24
CA PRO A 100 -15.13 -0.82 7.75
C PRO A 100 -15.02 0.71 7.73
N GLN A 101 -14.44 1.30 8.79
CA GLN A 101 -14.27 2.75 8.88
C GLN A 101 -13.24 3.25 7.86
N TRP A 102 -12.16 2.49 7.64
CA TRP A 102 -11.16 2.81 6.62
C TRP A 102 -11.78 2.78 5.22
N ILE A 103 -12.59 1.76 4.89
CA ILE A 103 -13.30 1.65 3.61
C ILE A 103 -14.23 2.85 3.41
N ARG A 104 -15.03 3.20 4.42
CA ARG A 104 -15.91 4.37 4.38
C ARG A 104 -15.15 5.66 4.08
N GLN A 105 -14.01 5.87 4.74
CA GLN A 105 -13.18 7.06 4.50
C GLN A 105 -12.62 7.09 3.08
N ARG A 106 -12.18 5.93 2.56
CA ARG A 106 -11.69 5.81 1.18
C ARG A 106 -12.78 6.08 0.14
N LEU A 107 -13.97 5.51 0.33
CA LEU A 107 -15.14 5.80 -0.52
C LEU A 107 -15.46 7.29 -0.53
N SER A 108 -15.49 7.93 0.64
CA SER A 108 -15.74 9.37 0.75
C SER A 108 -14.68 10.21 0.02
N GLN A 109 -13.39 9.85 0.11
CA GLN A 109 -12.32 10.49 -0.64
C GLN A 109 -12.48 10.32 -2.16
N ALA A 110 -13.09 9.22 -2.60
CA ALA A 110 -13.41 8.96 -4.00
C ALA A 110 -14.70 9.66 -4.48
N GLY A 111 -15.39 10.41 -3.60
CA GLY A 111 -16.66 11.08 -3.90
C GLY A 111 -17.88 10.16 -3.81
N LEU A 112 -17.74 9.00 -3.16
CA LEU A 112 -18.79 8.00 -3.01
C LEU A 112 -19.34 7.97 -1.58
N ALA A 113 -20.61 7.63 -1.45
CA ALA A 113 -21.21 7.20 -0.19
C ALA A 113 -21.67 5.75 -0.32
N ALA A 114 -21.72 5.04 0.80
CA ALA A 114 -22.13 3.65 0.83
C ALA A 114 -23.01 3.37 2.04
N THR A 115 -23.97 2.45 1.88
CA THR A 115 -24.75 1.93 3.00
C THR A 115 -23.85 1.15 3.97
N GLN A 116 -24.26 1.05 5.24
CA GLN A 116 -23.51 0.29 6.25
C GLN A 116 -23.27 -1.16 5.77
N ASP A 117 -24.33 -1.83 5.33
CA ASP A 117 -24.29 -3.20 4.87
C ASP A 117 -23.35 -3.40 3.65
N ALA A 118 -23.29 -2.42 2.74
CA ALA A 118 -22.36 -2.46 1.61
C ALA A 118 -20.90 -2.37 2.08
N VAL A 119 -20.60 -1.48 3.04
CA VAL A 119 -19.27 -1.35 3.62
C VAL A 119 -18.86 -2.64 4.36
N GLU A 120 -19.78 -3.24 5.11
CA GLU A 120 -19.54 -4.50 5.81
C GLU A 120 -19.28 -5.64 4.82
N LEU A 121 -20.05 -5.71 3.73
CA LEU A 121 -19.85 -6.70 2.68
C LEU A 121 -18.48 -6.54 1.98
N ILE A 122 -18.05 -5.31 1.69
CA ILE A 122 -16.72 -5.06 1.14
C ILE A 122 -15.65 -5.50 2.17
N ALA A 123 -15.79 -5.11 3.43
CA ALA A 123 -14.84 -5.43 4.50
C ALA A 123 -14.66 -6.94 4.70
N ALA A 124 -15.77 -7.69 4.69
CA ALA A 124 -15.76 -9.15 4.81
C ALA A 124 -15.03 -9.81 3.64
N ARG A 125 -15.19 -9.28 2.42
CA ARG A 125 -14.58 -9.85 1.20
C ARG A 125 -13.09 -9.57 1.07
N VAL A 126 -12.63 -8.40 1.49
CA VAL A 126 -11.22 -8.02 1.34
C VAL A 126 -10.33 -8.63 2.42
N GLU A 127 -10.91 -9.14 3.51
CA GLU A 127 -10.22 -9.86 4.60
C GLU A 127 -8.94 -9.15 5.11
N GLY A 128 -8.98 -7.81 5.20
CA GLY A 128 -7.83 -7.01 5.64
C GLY A 128 -6.79 -6.70 4.57
N ASN A 129 -6.95 -7.17 3.33
CA ASN A 129 -6.14 -6.77 2.20
C ASN A 129 -6.52 -5.36 1.73
N LEU A 130 -5.81 -4.35 2.25
CA LEU A 130 -6.06 -2.94 1.93
C LEU A 130 -5.85 -2.60 0.45
N LEU A 131 -4.96 -3.32 -0.24
CA LEU A 131 -4.75 -3.11 -1.67
C LEU A 131 -5.95 -3.61 -2.47
N ALA A 132 -6.44 -4.82 -2.18
CA ALA A 132 -7.65 -5.35 -2.77
C ALA A 132 -8.86 -4.45 -2.47
N ALA A 133 -8.97 -3.95 -1.24
CA ALA A 133 -10.03 -3.01 -0.87
C ALA A 133 -9.96 -1.70 -1.66
N ALA A 134 -8.76 -1.14 -1.86
CA ALA A 134 -8.60 0.07 -2.66
C ALA A 134 -8.98 -0.18 -4.14
N GLN A 135 -8.58 -1.32 -4.70
CA GLN A 135 -8.94 -1.71 -6.06
C GLN A 135 -10.45 -1.93 -6.23
N GLU A 136 -11.09 -2.59 -5.26
CA GLU A 136 -12.54 -2.81 -5.26
C GLU A 136 -13.30 -1.48 -5.23
N ILE A 137 -12.84 -0.50 -4.44
CA ILE A 137 -13.42 0.84 -4.39
C ILE A 137 -13.33 1.55 -5.75
N GLU A 138 -12.20 1.46 -6.46
CA GLU A 138 -12.06 2.04 -7.81
C GLU A 138 -13.00 1.36 -8.81
N LYS A 139 -13.21 0.04 -8.71
CA LYS A 139 -14.19 -0.68 -9.54
C LYS A 139 -15.62 -0.23 -9.25
N LEU A 140 -15.98 -0.17 -7.97
CA LEU A 140 -17.30 0.26 -7.52
C LEU A 140 -17.62 1.70 -7.94
N LYS A 141 -16.61 2.57 -8.01
CA LYS A 141 -16.76 3.94 -8.53
C LYS A 141 -17.29 3.99 -9.95
N LEU A 142 -16.92 3.03 -10.80
CA LEU A 142 -17.38 2.95 -12.19
C LEU A 142 -18.82 2.42 -12.29
N MET A 143 -19.30 1.74 -11.25
CA MET A 143 -20.62 1.12 -11.19
C MET A 143 -21.61 1.92 -10.34
N ALA A 144 -21.14 2.95 -9.63
CA ALA A 144 -21.94 3.75 -8.74
C ALA A 144 -22.98 4.56 -9.52
N GLU A 145 -24.25 4.43 -9.15
CA GLU A 145 -25.30 5.32 -9.60
C GLU A 145 -25.39 6.52 -8.65
N GLU A 146 -25.27 7.73 -9.18
CA GLU A 146 -25.31 8.99 -8.40
C GLU A 146 -24.31 9.06 -7.22
N GLY A 147 -23.21 8.30 -7.31
CA GLY A 147 -22.19 8.22 -6.27
C GLY A 147 -22.61 7.43 -5.03
N GLN A 148 -23.69 6.64 -5.10
CA GLN A 148 -24.12 5.74 -4.04
C GLN A 148 -23.69 4.30 -4.33
N ILE A 149 -23.17 3.63 -3.30
CA ILE A 149 -22.83 2.21 -3.32
C ILE A 149 -23.77 1.47 -2.38
N THR A 150 -24.59 0.60 -2.96
CA THR A 150 -25.49 -0.28 -2.21
C THR A 150 -24.94 -1.71 -2.16
N VAL A 151 -25.60 -2.59 -1.40
CA VAL A 151 -25.27 -4.02 -1.35
C VAL A 151 -25.38 -4.63 -2.75
N GLU A 152 -26.39 -4.24 -3.50
CA GLU A 152 -26.64 -4.70 -4.87
C GLU A 152 -25.52 -4.25 -5.82
N THR A 153 -25.01 -3.03 -5.65
CA THR A 153 -23.86 -2.52 -6.42
C THR A 153 -22.64 -3.40 -6.17
N VAL A 154 -22.37 -3.71 -4.90
CA VAL A 154 -21.24 -4.56 -4.47
C VAL A 154 -21.41 -6.01 -4.94
N GLN A 155 -22.63 -6.53 -4.98
CA GLN A 155 -22.92 -7.86 -5.50
C GLN A 155 -22.76 -7.94 -7.02
N ALA A 156 -23.25 -6.94 -7.76
CA ALA A 156 -23.11 -6.85 -9.21
C ALA A 156 -21.64 -6.75 -9.64
N ALA A 157 -20.85 -5.96 -8.91
CA ALA A 157 -19.42 -5.81 -9.13
C ALA A 157 -18.66 -7.14 -8.99
N VAL A 158 -19.15 -8.01 -8.11
CA VAL A 158 -18.62 -9.37 -7.96
C VAL A 158 -19.21 -10.34 -8.96
N ALA A 159 -20.48 -10.25 -9.39
CA ALA A 159 -20.98 -11.13 -10.45
C ALA A 159 -20.19 -10.96 -11.77
N ASP A 160 -19.67 -9.75 -12.02
CA ASP A 160 -18.77 -9.48 -13.15
C ASP A 160 -17.35 -10.06 -12.93
N SER A 161 -16.86 -10.05 -11.68
CA SER A 161 -15.54 -10.60 -11.31
C SER A 161 -15.53 -12.12 -11.06
N ALA A 162 -16.64 -12.67 -10.59
CA ALA A 162 -16.88 -14.07 -10.20
C ALA A 162 -17.45 -14.89 -11.36
N ARG A 163 -17.58 -14.30 -12.55
CA ARG A 163 -17.69 -15.12 -13.76
C ARG A 163 -16.59 -16.16 -13.79
N PHE A 164 -15.45 -15.94 -13.12
CA PHE A 164 -14.34 -16.87 -13.01
C PHE A 164 -13.55 -16.69 -11.68
N ASP A 165 -14.05 -17.22 -10.56
CA ASP A 165 -13.30 -17.26 -9.30
C ASP A 165 -13.15 -18.70 -8.75
N VAL A 166 -11.92 -19.09 -8.42
CA VAL A 166 -11.53 -20.43 -7.93
C VAL A 166 -12.17 -20.74 -6.57
N PHE A 167 -12.43 -19.71 -5.76
CA PHE A 167 -13.08 -19.89 -4.46
C PHE A 167 -14.56 -20.25 -4.59
N GLY A 168 -15.29 -19.60 -5.51
CA GLY A 168 -16.68 -19.95 -5.76
C GLY A 168 -16.85 -21.36 -6.35
N LEU A 169 -15.86 -21.86 -7.11
CA LEU A 169 -15.82 -23.26 -7.52
C LEU A 169 -15.73 -24.20 -6.31
N THR A 170 -14.90 -23.86 -5.32
CA THR A 170 -14.71 -24.67 -4.11
C THR A 170 -16.00 -24.76 -3.30
N ASP A 171 -16.70 -23.63 -3.12
CA ASP A 171 -17.98 -23.60 -2.41
C ASP A 171 -19.08 -24.35 -3.16
N ALA A 172 -19.16 -24.22 -4.49
CA ALA A 172 -20.13 -24.97 -5.30
C ALA A 172 -19.89 -26.49 -5.21
N VAL A 173 -18.63 -26.93 -5.11
CA VAL A 173 -18.27 -28.33 -4.88
C VAL A 173 -18.68 -28.78 -3.48
N LEU A 174 -18.39 -28.00 -2.45
CA LEU A 174 -18.71 -28.33 -1.06
C LEU A 174 -20.22 -28.39 -0.80
N ASN A 175 -21.00 -27.56 -1.48
CA ASN A 175 -22.46 -27.53 -1.39
C ASN A 175 -23.15 -28.57 -2.29
N GLY A 176 -22.40 -29.35 -3.07
CA GLY A 176 -22.94 -30.40 -3.95
C GLY A 176 -23.64 -29.87 -5.21
N GLU A 177 -23.39 -28.62 -5.60
CA GLU A 177 -24.01 -27.96 -6.76
C GLU A 177 -23.27 -28.32 -8.06
N ALA A 178 -23.29 -29.59 -8.45
CA ALA A 178 -22.45 -30.13 -9.51
C ALA A 178 -22.54 -29.37 -10.86
N ALA A 179 -23.75 -28.98 -11.30
CA ALA A 179 -23.93 -28.24 -12.55
C ALA A 179 -23.40 -26.81 -12.49
N HIS A 180 -23.40 -26.19 -11.31
CA HIS A 180 -22.87 -24.86 -11.09
C HIS A 180 -21.34 -24.88 -11.05
N ALA A 181 -20.77 -25.83 -10.29
CA ALA A 181 -19.33 -26.08 -10.24
C ALA A 181 -18.73 -26.34 -11.64
N LEU A 182 -19.42 -27.13 -12.48
CA LEU A 182 -18.93 -27.42 -13.84
C LEU A 182 -18.85 -26.16 -14.72
N ARG A 183 -19.85 -25.28 -14.65
CA ARG A 183 -19.85 -24.01 -15.39
C ARG A 183 -18.73 -23.08 -14.94
N MET A 184 -18.48 -23.01 -13.63
CA MET A 184 -17.37 -22.22 -13.08
C MET A 184 -16.00 -22.77 -13.49
N LEU A 185 -15.84 -24.10 -13.47
CA LEU A 185 -14.62 -24.77 -13.91
C LEU A 185 -14.30 -24.52 -15.40
N GLU A 186 -15.31 -24.65 -16.28
CA GLU A 186 -15.15 -24.38 -17.71
C GLU A 186 -14.75 -22.93 -17.97
N GLY A 187 -15.30 -22.04 -17.17
CA GLY A 187 -14.97 -20.64 -17.20
C GLY A 187 -13.52 -20.34 -16.78
N LEU A 188 -13.12 -20.82 -15.60
CA LEU A 188 -11.77 -20.66 -15.07
C LEU A 188 -10.70 -21.18 -16.03
N ARG A 189 -11.00 -22.29 -16.73
CA ARG A 189 -10.13 -22.85 -17.77
C ARG A 189 -10.01 -21.94 -19.01
N GLY A 190 -11.03 -21.14 -19.31
CA GLY A 190 -11.02 -20.18 -20.42
C GLY A 190 -10.19 -18.93 -20.16
N GLU A 191 -9.99 -18.57 -18.89
CA GLU A 191 -9.24 -17.36 -18.49
C GLU A 191 -7.73 -17.57 -18.33
N GLY A 192 -7.24 -18.81 -18.49
CA GLY A 192 -5.80 -19.10 -18.37
C GLY A 192 -5.29 -19.01 -16.93
N VAL A 193 -6.17 -19.20 -15.94
CA VAL A 193 -5.75 -19.37 -14.55
C VAL A 193 -4.87 -20.63 -14.47
N GLU A 194 -3.60 -20.45 -14.08
CA GLU A 194 -2.69 -21.58 -13.88
C GLU A 194 -3.27 -22.53 -12.83
N THR A 195 -3.29 -23.82 -13.18
CA THR A 195 -3.68 -24.91 -12.28
C THR A 195 -2.87 -24.83 -10.98
N PRO A 196 -3.50 -24.90 -9.79
CA PRO A 196 -2.78 -24.93 -8.52
C PRO A 196 -1.89 -26.16 -8.36
#